data_AF-A0A8T4ZNA9-F1
#
_entry.id   AF-A0A8T4ZNA9-F1
#
_cell.length_a   1.000
_cell.length_b   1.000
_cell.length_c   1.000
_cell.angle_alpha   90.00
_cell.angle_beta   90.00
_cell.angle_gamma   90.00
#
_symmetry.space_group_name_H-M   'P 1'
#
loop_
_entity.id
_entity.type
_entity.pdbx_description
1 polymer ?
#
loop_
_entity_poly.entity_id
_entity_poly.type
_entity_poly.pdbx_seq_one_letter_code
_entity_poly.pdbx_strand_id
1 'polypeptide(L)'
;MIGVATTVFWVFIVIFAVSAMYSMKDVRFEFGEPQVSLTSEGDVLLFMPITVVNTGYYNIKNFNATTLVFDAESTLIVRGSTLVPIIETGMEVATGHNVTFSVADLLQKSERYLFEDVALRAEERIGLWAAEVIPVEARANVSLLWGAPLYNFALGAPQYSAYNVTHMRVEIPIGFENHAFFDLACNISVRMFDDSSSLLGVGATSVEVLQHSAYDGLLAMYVAVPTLETSTSGYFEVSFASSLFSYGPMVIYYG
;
A
#
# COMPACT_ATOMS: atom_id res chain seq x y z
N MET A 1 -17.26 -37.50 -51.85
CA MET A 1 -16.35 -36.34 -51.73
C MET A 1 -16.32 -35.72 -50.35
N ILE A 2 -17.42 -35.74 -49.58
CA ILE A 2 -17.47 -35.19 -48.21
C ILE A 2 -16.44 -35.87 -47.27
N GLY A 3 -16.32 -37.21 -47.30
CA GLY A 3 -15.40 -37.94 -46.41
C GLY A 3 -13.92 -37.58 -46.56
N VAL A 4 -13.42 -37.34 -47.79
CA VAL A 4 -12.00 -36.99 -48.02
C VAL A 4 -11.70 -35.58 -47.49
N ALA A 5 -12.59 -34.61 -47.77
CA ALA A 5 -12.44 -33.25 -47.27
C ALA A 5 -12.48 -33.20 -45.74
N THR A 6 -13.38 -33.97 -45.11
CA THR A 6 -13.45 -34.10 -43.66
C THR A 6 -12.17 -34.70 -43.07
N THR A 7 -11.63 -35.76 -43.67
CA THR A 7 -10.38 -36.37 -43.20
C THR A 7 -9.20 -35.41 -43.31
N VAL A 8 -9.05 -34.72 -44.44
CA VAL A 8 -7.98 -33.73 -44.64
C VAL A 8 -8.06 -32.61 -43.61
N PHE A 9 -9.26 -32.09 -43.37
CA PHE A 9 -9.50 -31.05 -42.36
C PHE A 9 -9.10 -31.51 -40.95
N TRP A 10 -9.47 -32.72 -40.53
CA TRP A 10 -9.07 -33.26 -39.23
C TRP A 10 -7.56 -33.44 -39.10
N VAL A 11 -6.89 -33.88 -40.15
CA VAL A 11 -5.42 -33.98 -40.16
C VAL A 11 -4.78 -32.61 -39.94
N PHE A 12 -5.25 -31.56 -40.62
CA PHE A 12 -4.77 -30.20 -40.40
C PHE A 12 -5.00 -29.70 -38.98
N ILE A 13 -6.17 -29.96 -38.39
CA ILE A 13 -6.46 -29.60 -37.01
C ILE A 13 -5.52 -30.30 -36.04
N VAL A 14 -5.30 -31.61 -36.19
CA VAL A 14 -4.42 -32.36 -35.30
C VAL A 14 -2.98 -31.85 -35.41
N ILE A 15 -2.48 -31.63 -36.63
CA ILE A 15 -1.14 -31.08 -36.84
C ILE A 15 -1.02 -29.69 -36.20
N PHE A 16 -2.01 -28.82 -36.41
CA PHE A 16 -2.05 -27.47 -35.82
C PHE A 16 -2.10 -27.51 -34.30
N ALA A 17 -2.91 -28.39 -33.71
CA ALA A 17 -3.01 -28.52 -32.25
C ALA A 17 -1.67 -28.99 -31.66
N VAL A 18 -1.02 -29.98 -32.29
CA VAL A 18 0.29 -30.47 -31.86
C VAL A 18 1.35 -29.38 -32.00
N SER A 19 1.41 -28.65 -33.12
CA SER A 19 2.37 -27.57 -33.31
C SER A 19 2.15 -26.41 -32.35
N ALA A 20 0.90 -26.04 -32.07
CA ALA A 20 0.56 -25.01 -31.10
C ALA A 20 0.98 -25.40 -29.67
N MET A 21 0.73 -26.65 -29.26
CA MET A 21 1.17 -27.14 -27.95
C MET A 21 2.70 -27.15 -27.81
N TYR A 22 3.42 -27.62 -28.83
CA TYR A 22 4.89 -27.58 -28.84
C TYR A 22 5.41 -26.15 -28.81
N SER A 23 4.84 -25.25 -29.62
CA SER A 23 5.21 -23.84 -29.62
C SER A 23 5.05 -23.21 -28.24
N MET A 24 3.96 -23.51 -27.53
CA MET A 24 3.69 -22.95 -26.19
C MET A 24 4.63 -23.50 -25.11
N LYS A 25 5.05 -24.76 -25.23
CA LYS A 25 6.07 -25.34 -24.35
C LYS A 25 7.40 -24.57 -24.42
N ASP A 26 7.71 -24.01 -25.59
CA ASP A 26 8.94 -23.27 -25.86
C ASP A 26 8.80 -21.77 -25.62
N VAL A 27 7.71 -21.33 -24.96
CA VAL A 27 7.57 -19.98 -24.42
C VAL A 27 7.98 -19.99 -22.95
N ARG A 28 8.87 -19.08 -22.56
CA ARG A 28 9.30 -18.90 -21.18
C ARG A 28 8.88 -17.53 -20.67
N PHE A 29 8.29 -17.52 -19.48
CA PHE A 29 7.96 -16.31 -18.74
C PHE A 29 8.86 -16.22 -17.52
N GLU A 30 9.52 -15.09 -17.36
CA GLU A 30 10.36 -14.77 -16.21
C GLU A 30 9.81 -13.52 -15.55
N PHE A 31 9.30 -13.69 -14.34
CA PHE A 31 8.83 -12.58 -13.51
C PHE A 31 9.95 -12.26 -12.51
N GLY A 32 10.46 -11.04 -12.58
CA GLY A 32 11.41 -10.58 -11.57
C GLY A 32 10.71 -10.20 -10.27
N GLU A 33 11.52 -9.83 -9.28
CA GLU A 33 11.02 -9.45 -7.96
C GLU A 33 10.23 -8.12 -8.05
N PRO A 34 9.01 -8.07 -7.47
CA PRO A 34 8.28 -6.82 -7.34
C PRO A 34 9.05 -5.80 -6.52
N GLN A 35 9.10 -4.57 -7.00
CA GLN A 35 9.70 -3.44 -6.30
C GLN A 35 8.62 -2.45 -5.92
N VAL A 36 8.71 -1.93 -4.71
CA VAL A 36 7.81 -0.90 -4.19
C VAL A 36 8.63 0.37 -3.95
N SER A 37 8.15 1.50 -4.45
CA SER A 37 8.77 2.81 -4.23
C SER A 37 7.72 3.90 -4.12
N LEU A 38 8.12 5.09 -3.66
CA LEU A 38 7.30 6.29 -3.71
C LEU A 38 7.63 7.13 -4.95
N THR A 39 6.60 7.66 -5.60
CA THR A 39 6.77 8.69 -6.62
C THR A 39 7.05 10.05 -5.97
N SER A 40 7.54 11.01 -6.76
CA SER A 40 7.68 12.40 -6.30
C SER A 40 6.36 13.07 -5.93
N GLU A 41 5.23 12.49 -6.35
CA GLU A 41 3.88 12.98 -6.07
C GLU A 41 3.29 12.38 -4.78
N GLY A 42 3.99 11.44 -4.14
CA GLY A 42 3.54 10.78 -2.91
C GLY A 42 2.69 9.54 -3.16
N ASP A 43 2.70 9.00 -4.38
CA ASP A 43 2.00 7.76 -4.72
C ASP A 43 2.91 6.54 -4.51
N VAL A 44 2.33 5.40 -4.18
CA VAL A 44 3.04 4.12 -4.19
C VAL A 44 3.12 3.62 -5.63
N LEU A 45 4.33 3.35 -6.11
CA LEU A 45 4.60 2.65 -7.35
C LEU A 45 5.00 1.21 -7.05
N LEU A 46 4.21 0.26 -7.53
CA LEU A 46 4.56 -1.14 -7.60
C LEU A 46 5.04 -1.45 -9.03
N PHE A 47 6.28 -1.91 -9.15
CA PHE A 47 6.94 -2.25 -10.40
C PHE A 47 7.29 -3.73 -10.42
N MET A 48 6.83 -4.46 -11.44
CA MET A 48 7.20 -5.86 -11.67
C MET A 48 7.87 -5.99 -13.04
N PRO A 49 9.17 -6.32 -13.11
CA PRO A 49 9.83 -6.63 -14.37
C PRO A 49 9.37 -7.99 -14.90
N ILE A 50 9.05 -8.04 -16.19
CA ILE A 50 8.57 -9.22 -16.90
C ILE A 50 9.43 -9.42 -18.14
N THR A 51 10.04 -10.60 -18.27
CA THR A 51 10.73 -11.01 -19.49
C THR A 51 9.98 -12.19 -20.11
N VAL A 52 9.71 -12.09 -21.40
CA VAL A 52 9.06 -13.16 -22.18
C VAL A 52 9.99 -13.57 -23.30
N VAL A 53 10.39 -14.83 -23.32
CA VAL A 53 11.22 -15.44 -24.36
C VAL A 53 10.36 -16.36 -25.19
N ASN A 54 10.15 -16.01 -26.47
CA ASN A 54 9.37 -16.83 -27.39
C ASN A 54 10.28 -17.62 -28.33
N THR A 55 10.60 -18.87 -27.97
CA THR A 55 11.33 -19.79 -28.87
C THR A 55 10.41 -20.72 -29.66
N GLY A 56 9.09 -20.49 -29.61
CA GLY A 56 8.10 -21.28 -30.30
C GLY A 56 8.01 -21.01 -31.80
N TYR A 57 7.04 -21.68 -32.45
CA TYR A 57 6.77 -21.59 -33.88
C TYR A 57 5.82 -20.44 -34.28
N TYR A 58 5.13 -19.83 -33.31
CA TYR A 58 4.15 -18.80 -33.56
C TYR A 58 4.38 -17.55 -32.72
N ASN A 59 3.93 -16.41 -33.23
CA ASN A 59 3.92 -15.16 -32.49
C ASN A 59 2.93 -15.24 -31.33
N ILE A 60 3.25 -14.55 -30.24
CA ILE A 60 2.30 -14.31 -29.14
C ILE A 60 1.69 -12.94 -29.39
N LYS A 61 0.36 -12.86 -29.44
CA LYS A 61 -0.35 -11.58 -29.63
C LYS A 61 -1.01 -11.14 -28.33
N ASN A 62 -1.09 -9.82 -28.14
CA ASN A 62 -1.78 -9.14 -27.05
C ASN A 62 -1.44 -9.73 -25.68
N PHE A 63 -0.16 -9.89 -25.37
CA PHE A 63 0.26 -10.21 -24.01
C PHE A 63 -0.15 -9.05 -23.10
N ASN A 64 -0.98 -9.32 -22.10
CA ASN A 64 -1.53 -8.33 -21.19
C ASN A 64 -1.32 -8.80 -19.75
N ALA A 65 -0.65 -7.97 -18.96
CA ALA A 65 -0.58 -8.11 -17.51
C ALA A 65 -1.51 -7.08 -16.87
N THR A 66 -2.40 -7.50 -15.98
CA THR A 66 -3.33 -6.63 -15.27
C THR A 66 -3.32 -6.98 -13.79
N THR A 67 -2.87 -6.06 -12.94
CA THR A 67 -3.03 -6.14 -11.48
C THR A 67 -4.30 -5.39 -11.04
N LEU A 68 -5.07 -6.01 -10.16
CA LEU A 68 -6.17 -5.39 -9.42
C LEU A 68 -5.86 -5.44 -7.93
N VAL A 69 -5.80 -4.30 -7.25
CA VAL A 69 -5.58 -4.24 -5.81
C VAL A 69 -6.88 -3.89 -5.11
N PHE A 70 -7.23 -4.65 -4.08
CA PHE A 70 -8.45 -4.52 -3.29
C PHE A 70 -8.10 -4.32 -1.82
N ASP A 71 -8.96 -3.59 -1.11
CA ASP A 71 -8.94 -3.53 0.34
C ASP A 71 -9.53 -4.80 0.99
N ALA A 72 -9.48 -4.84 2.32
CA ALA A 72 -10.06 -5.91 3.13
C ALA A 72 -11.57 -6.10 2.92
N GLU A 73 -12.28 -5.06 2.46
CA GLU A 73 -13.71 -5.05 2.18
C GLU A 73 -14.02 -5.42 0.72
N SER A 74 -12.99 -5.84 -0.04
CA SER A 74 -13.08 -6.17 -1.46
C SER A 74 -13.44 -5.01 -2.39
N THR A 75 -13.26 -3.77 -1.94
CA THR A 75 -13.36 -2.58 -2.79
C THR A 75 -12.07 -2.42 -3.59
N LEU A 76 -12.20 -2.18 -4.89
CA LEU A 76 -11.06 -1.90 -5.76
C LEU A 76 -10.39 -0.59 -5.35
N ILE A 77 -9.09 -0.65 -5.04
CA ILE A 77 -8.22 0.51 -4.79
C ILE A 77 -7.65 1.00 -6.12
N VAL A 78 -7.03 0.09 -6.89
CA VAL A 78 -6.34 0.44 -8.13
C VAL A 78 -6.34 -0.70 -9.13
N ARG A 79 -6.25 -0.33 -10.42
CA ARG A 79 -6.03 -1.23 -11.55
C ARG A 79 -4.87 -0.73 -12.40
N GLY A 80 -3.84 -1.56 -12.56
CA GLY A 80 -2.79 -1.36 -13.56
C GLY A 80 -2.96 -2.32 -14.73
N SER A 81 -2.54 -1.91 -15.94
CA SER A 81 -2.50 -2.82 -17.10
C SER A 81 -1.33 -2.47 -18.02
N THR A 82 -0.60 -3.48 -18.46
CA THR A 82 0.49 -3.37 -19.44
C THR A 82 0.19 -4.29 -20.61
N LEU A 83 0.23 -3.75 -21.83
CA LEU A 83 -0.02 -4.50 -23.07
C LEU A 83 1.24 -4.52 -23.93
N VAL A 84 1.66 -5.72 -24.33
CA VAL A 84 2.63 -5.97 -25.39
C VAL A 84 1.87 -6.53 -26.60
N PRO A 85 1.70 -5.74 -27.69
CA PRO A 85 0.84 -6.14 -28.81
C PRO A 85 1.30 -7.41 -29.52
N ILE A 86 2.61 -7.58 -29.68
CA ILE A 86 3.20 -8.73 -30.36
C ILE A 86 4.56 -9.09 -29.75
N ILE A 87 4.80 -10.38 -29.58
CA ILE A 87 6.11 -10.96 -29.23
C ILE A 87 6.44 -11.95 -30.34
N GLU A 88 7.35 -11.55 -31.22
CA GLU A 88 7.70 -12.33 -32.40
C GLU A 88 8.41 -13.64 -32.03
N THR A 89 8.32 -14.63 -32.91
CA THR A 89 9.09 -15.87 -32.78
C THR A 89 10.59 -15.62 -32.81
N GLY A 90 11.31 -16.29 -31.91
CA GLY A 90 12.76 -16.15 -31.75
C GLY A 90 13.18 -14.90 -30.98
N MET A 91 12.23 -14.10 -30.50
CA MET A 91 12.51 -12.85 -29.80
C MET A 91 12.33 -12.96 -28.29
N GLU A 92 13.08 -12.13 -27.59
CA GLU A 92 12.94 -11.86 -26.17
C GLU A 92 12.43 -10.43 -26.00
N VAL A 93 11.43 -10.26 -25.15
CA VAL A 93 10.86 -8.95 -24.80
C VAL A 93 10.93 -8.78 -23.29
N ALA A 94 11.65 -7.75 -22.85
CA ALA A 94 11.64 -7.28 -21.48
C ALA A 94 10.69 -6.08 -21.36
N THR A 95 9.74 -6.14 -20.43
CA THR A 95 8.76 -5.09 -20.15
C THR A 95 8.56 -4.92 -18.64
N GLY A 96 8.03 -3.78 -18.23
CA GLY A 96 7.69 -3.49 -16.84
C GLY A 96 6.19 -3.38 -16.66
N HIS A 97 5.65 -4.03 -15.63
CA HIS A 97 4.28 -3.81 -15.18
C HIS A 97 4.25 -2.86 -14.00
N ASN A 98 3.54 -1.74 -14.17
CA ASN A 98 3.49 -0.67 -13.19
C ASN A 98 2.07 -0.48 -12.68
N VAL A 99 1.93 -0.39 -11.37
CA VAL A 99 0.67 -0.08 -10.69
C VAL A 99 0.95 1.07 -9.73
N THR A 100 0.23 2.18 -9.89
CA THR A 100 0.41 3.39 -9.06
C THR A 100 -0.89 3.74 -8.35
N PHE A 101 -0.84 3.93 -7.03
CA PHE A 101 -2.01 4.38 -6.26
C PHE A 101 -1.62 5.41 -5.20
N SER A 102 -2.57 6.32 -4.91
CA SER A 102 -2.33 7.40 -3.97
C SER A 102 -2.37 6.92 -2.52
N VAL A 103 -1.29 7.23 -1.79
CA VAL A 103 -1.23 7.01 -0.34
C VAL A 103 -2.28 7.86 0.38
N ALA A 104 -2.45 9.12 -0.06
CA ALA A 104 -3.37 10.05 0.57
C ALA A 104 -4.82 9.55 0.48
N ASP A 105 -5.24 9.08 -0.68
CA ASP A 105 -6.58 8.51 -0.87
C ASP A 105 -6.80 7.27 0.00
N LEU A 106 -5.78 6.40 0.12
CA LEU A 106 -5.86 5.20 0.94
C LEU A 106 -6.00 5.55 2.43
N LEU A 107 -5.14 6.46 2.93
CA LEU A 107 -5.14 6.87 4.34
C LEU A 107 -6.40 7.65 4.74
N GLN A 108 -7.02 8.39 3.82
CA GLN A 108 -8.28 9.08 4.08
C GLN A 108 -9.50 8.15 4.09
N LYS A 109 -9.40 6.98 3.45
CA LYS A 109 -10.53 6.05 3.31
C LYS A 109 -10.86 5.34 4.62
N SER A 110 -9.84 4.99 5.41
CA SER A 110 -10.03 4.30 6.68
C SER A 110 -8.87 4.57 7.64
N GLU A 111 -9.20 4.84 8.90
CA GLU A 111 -8.22 5.03 9.98
C GLU A 111 -7.36 3.79 10.21
N ARG A 112 -7.86 2.60 9.83
CA ARG A 112 -7.11 1.35 10.00
C ARG A 112 -5.78 1.37 9.24
N TYR A 113 -5.71 2.04 8.10
CA TYR A 113 -4.46 2.17 7.35
C TYR A 113 -3.42 3.05 8.04
N LEU A 114 -3.82 3.87 9.02
CA LEU A 114 -2.92 4.69 9.82
C LEU A 114 -2.33 3.91 10.99
N PHE A 115 -3.11 3.03 11.63
CA PHE A 115 -2.76 2.42 12.92
C PHE A 115 -2.57 0.90 12.90
N GLU A 116 -3.02 0.20 11.85
CA GLU A 116 -2.95 -1.25 11.72
C GLU A 116 -2.25 -1.67 10.42
N ASP A 117 -1.44 -2.73 10.50
CA ASP A 117 -0.93 -3.41 9.32
C ASP A 117 -2.08 -4.21 8.66
N VAL A 118 -2.27 -4.02 7.35
CA VAL A 118 -3.39 -4.60 6.60
C VAL A 118 -2.90 -5.38 5.40
N ALA A 119 -3.36 -6.62 5.23
CA ALA A 119 -3.11 -7.37 4.01
C ALA A 119 -4.07 -6.91 2.89
N LEU A 120 -3.56 -6.15 1.93
CA LEU A 120 -4.27 -5.83 0.69
C LEU A 120 -4.28 -7.06 -0.22
N ARG A 121 -5.40 -7.29 -0.90
CA ARG A 121 -5.53 -8.40 -1.84
C ARG A 121 -5.22 -7.92 -3.24
N ALA A 122 -4.21 -8.48 -3.87
CA ALA A 122 -3.89 -8.26 -5.28
C ALA A 122 -4.32 -9.47 -6.12
N GLU A 123 -4.96 -9.22 -7.26
CA GLU A 123 -5.26 -10.21 -8.29
C GLU A 123 -4.45 -9.87 -9.55
N GLU A 124 -3.56 -10.77 -9.92
CA GLU A 124 -2.77 -10.70 -11.15
C GLU A 124 -3.47 -11.49 -12.25
N ARG A 125 -3.67 -10.85 -13.41
CA ARG A 125 -4.24 -11.49 -14.61
C ARG A 125 -3.27 -11.34 -15.76
N ILE A 126 -2.88 -12.48 -16.33
CA ILE A 126 -2.02 -12.55 -17.50
C ILE A 126 -2.82 -13.15 -18.63
N GLY A 127 -3.09 -12.37 -19.67
CA GLY A 127 -3.81 -12.80 -20.87
C GLY A 127 -2.90 -12.74 -22.10
N LEU A 128 -3.06 -13.67 -23.03
CA LEU A 128 -2.38 -13.66 -24.33
C LEU A 128 -3.13 -14.48 -25.37
N TRP A 129 -2.74 -14.33 -26.64
CA TRP A 129 -3.16 -15.18 -27.74
C TRP A 129 -2.00 -16.06 -28.19
N ALA A 130 -2.09 -17.34 -27.85
CA ALA A 130 -1.18 -18.41 -28.25
C ALA A 130 -1.47 -18.87 -29.68
N ALA A 131 -0.43 -19.20 -30.44
CA ALA A 131 -0.55 -19.62 -31.84
C ALA A 131 -1.44 -18.69 -32.68
N GLU A 132 -1.43 -17.40 -32.35
CA GLU A 132 -2.25 -16.32 -32.93
C GLU A 132 -3.78 -16.41 -32.78
N VAL A 133 -4.34 -17.55 -32.36
CA VAL A 133 -5.80 -17.80 -32.35
C VAL A 133 -6.35 -18.41 -31.07
N ILE A 134 -5.49 -18.87 -30.15
CA ILE A 134 -5.90 -19.55 -28.91
C ILE A 134 -5.76 -18.58 -27.74
N PRO A 135 -6.85 -18.04 -27.18
CA PRO A 135 -6.77 -17.19 -26.01
C PRO A 135 -6.39 -18.01 -24.79
N VAL A 136 -5.38 -17.56 -24.05
CA VAL A 136 -4.92 -18.15 -22.79
C VAL A 136 -4.94 -17.05 -21.73
N GLU A 137 -5.48 -17.39 -20.56
CA GLU A 137 -5.47 -16.50 -19.41
C GLU A 137 -5.06 -17.28 -18.16
N ALA A 138 -4.14 -16.71 -17.40
CA ALA A 138 -3.74 -17.19 -16.09
C ALA A 138 -4.10 -16.13 -15.04
N ARG A 139 -4.49 -16.59 -13.85
CA ARG A 139 -4.80 -15.72 -12.72
C ARG A 139 -4.08 -16.20 -11.48
N ALA A 140 -3.56 -15.26 -10.71
CA ALA A 140 -2.94 -15.52 -9.43
C ALA A 140 -3.42 -14.49 -8.41
N ASN A 141 -3.58 -14.93 -7.16
CA ASN A 141 -3.85 -14.04 -6.04
C ASN A 141 -2.54 -13.84 -5.28
N VAL A 142 -2.21 -12.59 -4.98
CA VAL A 142 -1.04 -12.20 -4.20
C VAL A 142 -1.52 -11.29 -3.08
N SER A 143 -0.89 -11.36 -1.91
CA SER A 143 -1.15 -10.43 -0.81
C SER A 143 -0.07 -9.36 -0.78
N LEU A 144 -0.45 -8.09 -0.74
CA LEU A 144 0.44 -6.97 -0.49
C LEU A 144 0.23 -6.51 0.95
N LEU A 145 1.25 -6.57 1.79
CA LEU A 145 1.16 -6.13 3.18
C LEU A 145 1.31 -4.61 3.24
N TRP A 146 0.23 -3.90 3.56
CA TRP A 146 0.27 -2.49 3.91
C TRP A 146 0.77 -2.34 5.35
N GLY A 147 1.83 -1.54 5.55
CA GLY A 147 2.34 -1.20 6.87
C GLY A 147 1.79 0.14 7.34
N ALA A 148 1.30 0.20 8.58
CA ALA A 148 0.76 1.41 9.17
C ALA A 148 1.87 2.44 9.52
N PRO A 149 1.71 3.73 9.19
CA PRO A 149 2.67 4.77 9.53
C PRO A 149 2.67 5.17 11.01
N LEU A 150 1.57 4.90 11.74
CA LEU A 150 1.40 5.20 13.17
C LEU A 150 1.07 3.90 13.94
N TYR A 151 1.71 2.78 13.57
CA TYR A 151 1.47 1.49 14.20
C TYR A 151 1.73 1.55 15.71
N ASN A 152 0.83 0.95 16.49
CA ASN A 152 0.92 0.91 17.95
C ASN A 152 1.11 2.30 18.60
N PHE A 153 0.46 3.33 18.05
CA PHE A 153 0.49 4.67 18.62
C PHE A 153 0.00 4.68 20.07
N ALA A 154 0.82 5.23 20.96
CA ALA A 154 0.53 5.35 22.38
C ALA A 154 0.96 6.71 22.93
N LEU A 155 0.12 7.24 23.82
CA LEU A 155 0.49 8.32 24.73
C LEU A 155 0.76 7.75 26.11
N GLY A 156 1.91 8.11 26.68
CA GLY A 156 2.26 7.80 28.06
C GLY A 156 1.54 8.69 29.06
N ALA A 157 1.72 8.40 30.35
CA ALA A 157 1.18 9.22 31.43
C ALA A 157 1.84 10.62 31.44
N PRO A 158 1.07 11.70 31.67
CA PRO A 158 1.61 13.04 31.78
C PRO A 158 2.55 13.17 32.99
N GLN A 159 3.71 13.76 32.76
CA GLN A 159 4.72 14.05 33.78
C GLN A 159 4.73 15.55 34.07
N TYR A 160 4.59 15.91 35.33
CA TYR A 160 4.46 17.30 35.75
C TYR A 160 5.74 17.82 36.38
N SER A 161 6.19 18.99 35.94
CA SER A 161 7.31 19.70 36.53
C SER A 161 7.02 21.18 36.67
N ALA A 162 7.59 21.80 37.69
CA ALA A 162 7.46 23.24 37.90
C ALA A 162 8.16 24.00 36.76
N TYR A 163 7.46 24.95 36.13
CA TYR A 163 8.06 25.84 35.13
C TYR A 163 8.21 27.26 35.68
N ASN A 164 7.12 27.84 36.21
CA ASN A 164 7.14 29.13 36.90
C ASN A 164 6.00 29.19 37.94
N VAL A 165 5.79 30.37 38.55
CA VAL A 165 4.79 30.55 39.63
C VAL A 165 3.34 30.37 39.12
N THR A 166 3.08 30.57 37.83
CA THR A 166 1.74 30.54 37.26
C THR A 166 1.46 29.34 36.36
N HIS A 167 2.50 28.62 35.93
CA HIS A 167 2.41 27.50 34.98
C HIS A 167 3.30 26.32 35.39
N MET A 168 2.79 25.11 35.12
CA MET A 168 3.55 23.87 35.13
C MET A 168 3.86 23.43 33.70
N ARG A 169 5.00 22.76 33.54
CA ARG A 169 5.35 22.04 32.31
C ARG A 169 4.84 20.62 32.43
N VAL A 170 4.06 20.20 31.45
CA VAL A 170 3.56 18.83 31.30
C VAL A 170 4.30 18.20 30.14
N GLU A 171 4.92 17.05 30.38
CA GLU A 171 5.60 16.25 29.35
C GLU A 171 4.86 14.93 29.18
N ILE A 172 4.51 14.60 27.94
CA ILE A 172 3.76 13.40 27.59
C ILE A 172 4.67 12.54 26.69
N PRO A 173 5.06 11.34 27.13
CA PRO A 173 5.73 10.38 26.25
C PRO A 173 4.84 10.00 25.07
N ILE A 174 5.41 9.96 23.87
CA ILE A 174 4.75 9.56 22.63
C ILE A 174 5.57 8.44 22.01
N GLY A 175 4.92 7.31 21.72
CA GLY A 175 5.54 6.17 21.05
C GLY A 175 4.70 5.65 19.90
N PHE A 176 5.35 5.29 18.79
CA PHE A 176 4.74 4.54 17.68
C PHE A 176 5.82 3.95 16.76
N GLU A 177 5.40 3.07 15.84
CA GLU A 177 6.27 2.48 14.83
C GLU A 177 5.78 2.85 13.43
N ASN A 178 6.70 3.25 12.55
CA ASN A 178 6.40 3.48 11.15
C ASN A 178 6.69 2.21 10.36
N HIS A 179 5.67 1.41 10.07
CA HIS A 179 5.79 0.21 9.22
C HIS A 179 5.60 0.50 7.73
N ALA A 180 5.28 1.74 7.36
CA ALA A 180 5.02 2.12 5.97
C ALA A 180 6.29 2.08 5.11
N PHE A 181 6.09 2.03 3.78
CA PHE A 181 7.15 2.04 2.77
C PHE A 181 7.73 3.44 2.49
N PHE A 182 7.53 4.39 3.41
CA PHE A 182 7.95 5.78 3.27
C PHE A 182 8.32 6.39 4.62
N ASP A 183 9.19 7.38 4.57
CA ASP A 183 9.52 8.21 5.71
C ASP A 183 8.32 9.10 6.07
N LEU A 184 7.95 9.09 7.35
CA LEU A 184 6.84 9.88 7.86
C LEU A 184 7.37 11.21 8.39
N ALA A 185 6.90 12.31 7.80
CA ALA A 185 7.00 13.64 8.39
C ALA A 185 5.59 14.10 8.80
N CYS A 186 5.36 14.32 10.10
CA CYS A 186 4.06 14.77 10.59
C CYS A 186 4.16 15.70 11.81
N ASN A 187 3.13 16.52 11.97
CA ASN A 187 2.91 17.33 13.16
C ASN A 187 1.86 16.66 14.03
N ILE A 188 2.22 16.38 15.27
CA ILE A 188 1.33 15.86 16.30
C ILE A 188 0.92 17.02 17.19
N SER A 189 -0.38 17.27 17.30
CA SER A 189 -0.98 18.29 18.17
C SER A 189 -1.79 17.59 19.24
N VAL A 190 -1.60 17.98 20.50
CA VAL A 190 -2.31 17.43 21.65
C VAL A 190 -2.96 18.57 22.41
N ARG A 191 -4.26 18.44 22.64
CA ARG A 191 -5.03 19.32 23.52
C ARG A 191 -5.42 18.53 24.76
N MET A 192 -5.10 19.06 25.93
CA MET A 192 -5.37 18.43 27.21
C MET A 192 -6.62 19.02 27.84
N PHE A 193 -7.56 18.18 28.25
CA PHE A 193 -8.79 18.57 28.92
C PHE A 193 -8.92 17.88 30.27
N ASP A 194 -9.61 18.51 31.21
CA ASP A 194 -10.05 17.86 32.46
C ASP A 194 -11.35 17.06 32.28
N ASP A 195 -11.78 16.37 33.33
CA ASP A 195 -13.05 15.62 33.37
C ASP A 195 -14.31 16.48 33.13
N SER A 196 -14.21 17.80 33.30
CA SER A 196 -15.28 18.76 33.01
C SER A 196 -15.23 19.31 31.57
N SER A 197 -14.34 18.76 30.73
CA SER A 197 -14.07 19.21 29.36
C SER A 197 -13.53 20.65 29.29
N SER A 198 -12.91 21.16 30.36
CA SER A 198 -12.19 22.43 30.36
C SER A 198 -10.80 22.24 29.76
N LEU A 199 -10.42 23.12 28.84
CA LEU A 199 -9.09 23.07 28.21
C LEU A 199 -8.02 23.47 29.22
N LEU A 200 -7.12 22.54 29.51
CA LEU A 200 -5.98 22.75 30.40
C LEU A 200 -4.77 23.30 29.64
N GLY A 201 -4.46 22.76 28.46
CA GLY A 201 -3.29 23.15 27.69
C GLY A 201 -3.27 22.61 26.28
N VAL A 202 -2.35 23.13 25.47
CA VAL A 202 -2.10 22.71 24.09
C VAL A 202 -0.60 22.57 23.88
N GLY A 203 -0.19 21.46 23.27
CA GLY A 203 1.18 21.23 22.84
C GLY A 203 1.21 20.68 21.43
N ALA A 204 2.33 20.88 20.74
CA ALA A 204 2.55 20.31 19.43
C ALA A 204 4.02 19.97 19.25
N THR A 205 4.30 18.95 18.46
CA THR A 205 5.65 18.57 18.04
C THR A 205 5.66 18.13 16.58
N SER A 206 6.78 18.37 15.90
CA SER A 206 7.04 17.82 14.57
C SER A 206 7.90 16.57 14.72
N VAL A 207 7.56 15.52 14.00
CA VAL A 207 8.28 14.25 14.02
C VAL A 207 8.66 13.84 12.60
N GLU A 208 9.87 13.30 12.48
CA GLU A 208 10.39 12.70 11.26
C GLU A 208 10.83 11.27 11.62
N VAL A 209 10.21 10.28 11.01
CA VAL A 209 10.38 8.86 11.36
C VAL A 209 10.64 8.09 10.08
N LEU A 210 11.84 7.50 9.97
CA LEU A 210 12.22 6.72 8.79
C LEU A 210 11.28 5.51 8.62
N GLN A 211 11.16 5.04 7.38
CA GLN A 211 10.46 3.79 7.10
C GLN A 211 11.03 2.63 7.95
N HIS A 212 10.14 1.76 8.44
CA HIS A 212 10.48 0.60 9.29
C HIS A 212 11.27 0.96 10.57
N SER A 213 10.97 2.11 11.17
CA SER A 213 11.61 2.55 12.41
C SER A 213 10.60 3.02 13.45
N ALA A 214 11.03 2.98 14.71
CA ALA A 214 10.22 3.41 15.85
C ALA A 214 10.52 4.86 16.22
N TYR A 215 9.51 5.55 16.72
CA TYR A 215 9.62 6.85 17.37
C TYR A 215 9.29 6.73 18.85
N ASP A 216 10.15 7.31 19.67
CA ASP A 216 9.94 7.50 21.11
C ASP A 216 10.40 8.93 21.44
N GLY A 217 9.48 9.75 21.94
CA GLY A 217 9.71 11.16 22.17
C GLY A 217 8.84 11.75 23.26
N LEU A 218 9.05 13.04 23.53
CA LEU A 218 8.29 13.78 24.54
C LEU A 218 7.62 14.98 23.88
N LEU A 219 6.32 15.13 24.12
CA LEU A 219 5.59 16.34 23.80
C LEU A 219 5.43 17.17 25.07
N ALA A 220 5.93 18.40 25.02
CA ALA A 220 5.82 19.34 26.14
C ALA A 220 4.68 20.34 25.89
N MET A 221 3.95 20.67 26.95
CA MET A 221 2.98 21.77 26.98
C MET A 221 3.03 22.49 28.32
N TYR A 222 2.42 23.68 28.38
CA TYR A 222 2.36 24.50 29.59
C TYR A 222 0.90 24.65 30.02
N VAL A 223 0.64 24.35 31.29
CA VAL A 223 -0.70 24.42 31.88
C VAL A 223 -0.67 25.34 33.10
N ALA A 224 -1.73 26.12 33.31
CA ALA A 224 -1.81 27.01 34.46
C ALA A 224 -1.91 26.21 35.78
N VAL A 225 -1.24 26.67 36.83
CA VAL A 225 -1.25 26.00 38.15
C VAL A 225 -2.67 25.89 38.74
N PRO A 226 -3.50 26.95 38.76
CA PRO A 226 -4.84 26.88 39.38
C PRO A 226 -5.77 25.86 38.72
N THR A 227 -5.55 25.53 37.43
CA THR A 227 -6.36 24.58 36.68
C THR A 227 -5.95 23.13 36.91
N LEU A 228 -4.71 22.88 37.35
CA LEU A 228 -4.21 21.51 37.58
C LEU A 228 -4.48 21.01 39.00
N GLU A 229 -4.54 21.91 40.00
CA GLU A 229 -4.85 21.53 41.39
C GLU A 229 -6.25 20.91 41.53
N THR A 230 -7.14 21.13 40.56
CA THR A 230 -8.51 20.64 40.53
C THR A 230 -8.71 19.43 39.62
N SER A 231 -7.70 19.02 38.84
CA SER A 231 -7.86 17.98 37.81
C SER A 231 -6.72 16.96 37.86
N THR A 232 -7.04 15.75 38.32
CA THR A 232 -6.14 14.58 38.31
C THR A 232 -6.41 13.63 37.14
N SER A 233 -7.50 13.83 36.41
CA SER A 233 -8.00 12.96 35.35
C SER A 233 -8.68 13.77 34.26
N GLY A 234 -8.74 13.19 33.06
CA GLY A 234 -9.39 13.80 31.90
C GLY A 234 -9.06 13.06 30.61
N TYR A 235 -8.95 13.81 29.53
CA TYR A 235 -8.61 13.25 28.22
C TYR A 235 -7.75 14.17 27.37
N PHE A 236 -7.03 13.57 26.44
CA PHE A 236 -6.31 14.22 25.36
C PHE A 236 -7.10 14.13 24.07
N GLU A 237 -7.13 15.21 23.30
CA GLU A 237 -7.47 15.18 21.88
C GLU A 237 -6.18 15.26 21.07
N VAL A 238 -5.91 14.23 20.27
CA VAL A 238 -4.71 14.10 19.46
C VAL A 238 -5.04 14.28 17.99
N SER A 239 -4.31 15.15 17.31
CA SER A 239 -4.43 15.35 15.86
C SER A 239 -3.08 15.18 15.18
N PHE A 240 -3.12 14.59 13.99
CA PHE A 240 -1.96 14.34 13.15
C PHE A 240 -2.14 15.09 11.83
N ALA A 241 -1.12 15.83 11.43
CA ALA A 241 -1.11 16.52 10.15
C ALA A 241 0.19 16.21 9.41
N SER A 242 0.07 15.65 8.21
CA SER A 242 1.15 15.38 7.27
C SER A 242 0.78 15.93 5.89
N SER A 243 1.72 15.92 4.95
CA SER A 243 1.41 16.17 3.54
C SER A 243 0.50 15.08 2.95
N LEU A 244 0.55 13.86 3.51
CA LEU A 244 -0.19 12.70 3.00
C LEU A 244 -1.58 12.55 3.65
N PHE A 245 -1.78 13.03 4.88
CA PHE A 245 -3.04 12.84 5.60
C PHE A 245 -3.27 13.89 6.69
N SER A 246 -4.52 14.04 7.08
CA SER A 246 -4.94 14.80 8.27
C SER A 246 -5.93 13.93 9.05
N TYR A 247 -5.60 13.62 10.30
CA TYR A 247 -6.42 12.74 11.15
C TYR A 247 -6.61 13.30 12.55
N GLY A 248 -7.77 13.02 13.14
CA GLY A 248 -8.14 13.41 14.50
C GLY A 248 -9.34 14.36 14.54
N PRO A 249 -9.79 14.73 15.76
CA PRO A 249 -9.16 14.38 17.04
C PRO A 249 -9.40 12.92 17.47
N MET A 250 -8.34 12.24 17.90
CA MET A 250 -8.38 10.96 18.60
C MET A 250 -8.41 11.23 20.11
N VAL A 251 -9.35 10.62 20.82
CA VAL A 251 -9.53 10.84 22.27
C VAL A 251 -8.82 9.75 23.08
N ILE A 252 -7.92 10.15 23.99
CA ILE A 252 -7.19 9.24 24.88
C ILE A 252 -7.33 9.71 26.32
N TYR A 253 -7.88 8.87 27.20
CA TYR A 253 -8.09 9.21 28.61
C TYR A 253 -6.81 9.07 29.45
N TYR A 254 -6.68 9.90 30.48
CA TYR A 254 -5.59 9.85 31.46
C TYR A 254 -6.14 10.05 32.88
N GLY A 255 -5.40 9.56 33.88
CA GLY A 255 -5.77 9.65 35.30
C GLY A 255 -6.31 8.34 35.87
#